data_AF-A0A845WIX7-F1
#
_entry.id   AF-A0A845WIX7-F1
#
_cell.length_a   1.000
_cell.length_b   1.000
_cell.length_c   1.000
_cell.angle_alpha   90.00
_cell.angle_beta   90.00
_cell.angle_gamma   90.00
#
_symmetry.space_group_name_H-M   'P 1'
#
loop_
_entity.id
_entity.type
_entity.pdbx_description
1 polymer ?
#
loop_
_entity_poly.entity_id
_entity_poly.type
_entity_poly.pdbx_seq_one_letter_code
_entity_poly.pdbx_strand_id
1 'polypeptide(L)'
;MFSRNLAFIIGINNYTNGISPLNTAVNDAKKLVEILRKKHGYQVWECLDELASLTNFKKFLEKTLPEQVTENDRLLFYFAGHGVALNGDDGPAGYLIPQDALLGDTNSYLPMTKLHDALIKLPCRHFLGILDCCFAGAFKWSNTRDLLTSPEVIHQERYDRFITDPAWQIITSSASDQKALDNFNLDSVRSQFGHHSPFASALLEALEGAADIYPLAKNGKPAGDGVITATELYLHLRNRVEIPTKKYRKRQTPGIWCLNKHDKGEYIFLSPGHKLNLPPAPPLDESQNPYRGLNSFEEKHSSLFFGRTLLVEKLDYFVKAHPLTVVLGASGSGKSSLVKAGLIPKLRQDQEKWCILPPIRPGETPLQGLNNALKNTQLPEVAAQNPQQNLAMSIDVWAKRNPNSKLLLFIDQSEEIITLCQNLDERQAFFQQILTAINAHGD
;
A
#
# COMPACT_ATOMS: atom_id res chain seq x y z
N MET A 1 23.65 -2.53 -11.15
CA MET A 1 22.93 -2.24 -12.41
C MET A 1 22.79 -3.52 -13.20
N PHE A 2 21.65 -3.67 -13.90
CA PHE A 2 21.43 -4.79 -14.82
C PHE A 2 22.31 -4.65 -16.06
N SER A 3 22.82 -5.77 -16.57
CA SER A 3 23.60 -5.78 -17.80
C SER A 3 22.71 -5.60 -19.03
N ARG A 4 21.52 -6.22 -19.02
CA ARG A 4 20.55 -6.11 -20.11
C ARG A 4 19.11 -6.07 -19.58
N ASN A 5 18.28 -5.35 -20.30
CA ASN A 5 16.83 -5.32 -20.14
C ASN A 5 16.26 -6.18 -21.26
N LEU A 6 15.72 -7.35 -20.93
CA LEU A 6 15.19 -8.30 -21.90
C LEU A 6 13.67 -8.31 -21.83
N ALA A 7 12.99 -8.41 -22.97
CA ALA A 7 11.55 -8.61 -22.99
C ALA A 7 11.12 -9.64 -24.03
N PHE A 8 10.13 -10.46 -23.68
CA PHE A 8 9.42 -11.32 -24.59
C PHE A 8 7.97 -10.86 -24.66
N ILE A 9 7.57 -10.32 -25.82
CA ILE A 9 6.27 -9.68 -26.02
C ILE A 9 5.47 -10.48 -27.04
N ILE A 10 4.31 -10.96 -26.61
CA ILE A 10 3.42 -11.81 -27.37
C ILE A 10 2.08 -11.11 -27.57
N GLY A 11 1.57 -11.12 -28.80
CA GLY A 11 0.26 -10.57 -29.14
C GLY A 11 -0.40 -11.41 -30.23
N ILE A 12 -1.61 -11.92 -29.97
CA ILE A 12 -2.29 -12.85 -30.88
C ILE A 12 -3.71 -12.35 -31.16
N ASN A 13 -3.96 -11.96 -32.41
CA ASN A 13 -5.28 -11.60 -32.93
C ASN A 13 -5.86 -12.71 -33.79
N ASN A 14 -5.05 -13.27 -34.69
CA ASN A 14 -5.51 -14.11 -35.79
C ASN A 14 -5.59 -15.59 -35.39
N TYR A 15 -6.69 -15.98 -34.76
CA TYR A 15 -7.00 -17.39 -34.54
C TYR A 15 -7.76 -17.97 -35.74
N THR A 16 -7.22 -19.01 -36.38
CA THR A 16 -7.80 -19.62 -37.60
C THR A 16 -8.49 -20.96 -37.35
N ASN A 17 -8.51 -21.42 -36.11
CA ASN A 17 -8.71 -22.83 -35.74
C ASN A 17 -9.96 -23.06 -34.88
N GLY A 18 -11.05 -22.35 -35.22
CA GLY A 18 -12.32 -22.40 -34.49
C GLY A 18 -12.38 -21.53 -33.24
N ILE A 19 -11.29 -20.85 -32.88
CA ILE A 19 -11.22 -19.88 -31.79
C ILE A 19 -11.47 -18.48 -32.38
N SER A 20 -12.31 -17.67 -31.73
CA SER A 20 -12.66 -16.33 -32.23
C SER A 20 -11.45 -15.40 -32.26
N PRO A 21 -11.27 -14.60 -33.33
CA PRO A 21 -10.18 -13.63 -33.41
C PRO A 21 -10.34 -12.50 -32.38
N LEU A 22 -9.21 -11.87 -32.02
CA LEU A 22 -9.14 -10.64 -31.24
C LEU A 22 -8.75 -9.47 -32.14
N ASN A 23 -8.99 -8.24 -31.68
CA ASN A 23 -8.72 -7.05 -32.50
C ASN A 23 -7.56 -6.20 -31.99
N THR A 24 -7.22 -6.29 -30.69
CA THR A 24 -6.31 -5.34 -30.04
C THR A 24 -4.93 -5.89 -29.68
N ALA A 25 -4.81 -7.19 -29.39
CA ALA A 25 -3.60 -7.81 -28.82
C ALA A 25 -2.31 -7.54 -29.62
N VAL A 26 -2.37 -7.61 -30.95
CA VAL A 26 -1.20 -7.33 -31.82
C VAL A 26 -0.83 -5.85 -31.78
N ASN A 27 -1.81 -4.95 -31.76
CA ASN A 27 -1.54 -3.51 -31.68
C ASN A 27 -0.97 -3.14 -30.31
N ASP A 28 -1.50 -3.75 -29.24
CA ASP A 28 -1.00 -3.60 -27.87
C ASP A 28 0.47 -4.01 -27.78
N ALA A 29 0.78 -5.21 -28.26
CA ALA A 29 2.16 -5.73 -28.29
C ALA A 29 3.11 -4.81 -29.07
N LYS A 30 2.72 -4.37 -30.28
CA LYS A 30 3.55 -3.47 -31.11
C LYS A 30 3.83 -2.14 -30.41
N LYS A 31 2.81 -1.53 -29.79
CA LYS A 31 2.98 -0.25 -29.10
C LYS A 31 3.83 -0.40 -27.85
N LEU A 32 3.67 -1.49 -27.11
CA LEU A 32 4.50 -1.82 -25.95
C LEU A 32 5.97 -2.00 -26.36
N VAL A 33 6.25 -2.73 -27.45
CA VAL A 33 7.61 -2.89 -28.00
C VAL A 33 8.24 -1.55 -28.32
N GLU A 34 7.48 -0.64 -28.94
CA GLU A 34 7.96 0.71 -29.27
C GLU A 34 8.41 1.46 -28.01
N ILE A 35 7.57 1.50 -26.98
CA ILE A 35 7.85 2.18 -25.71
C ILE A 35 9.06 1.55 -25.02
N LEU A 36 9.09 0.21 -24.92
CA LEU A 36 10.17 -0.52 -24.25
C LEU A 36 11.53 -0.30 -24.91
N ARG A 37 11.59 -0.31 -26.25
CA ARG A 37 12.84 -0.03 -26.99
C ARG A 37 13.26 1.43 -26.86
N LYS A 38 12.35 2.38 -27.13
CA LYS A 38 12.69 3.81 -27.23
C LYS A 38 12.90 4.50 -25.89
N LYS A 39 12.17 4.08 -24.84
CA LYS A 39 12.12 4.78 -23.55
C LYS A 39 12.79 4.02 -22.42
N HIS A 40 12.79 2.69 -22.48
CA HIS A 40 13.28 1.84 -21.37
C HIS A 40 14.50 0.98 -21.73
N GLY A 41 14.99 1.05 -22.98
CA GLY A 41 16.21 0.39 -23.42
C GLY A 41 16.14 -1.14 -23.41
N TYR A 42 14.98 -1.72 -23.68
CA TYR A 42 14.81 -3.18 -23.74
C TYR A 42 15.22 -3.76 -25.08
N GLN A 43 15.87 -4.92 -25.03
CA GLN A 43 16.01 -5.84 -26.16
C GLN A 43 14.79 -6.75 -26.17
N VAL A 44 14.05 -6.75 -27.27
CA VAL A 44 12.71 -7.34 -27.32
C VAL A 44 12.64 -8.44 -28.37
N TRP A 45 12.22 -9.63 -27.96
CA TRP A 45 11.72 -10.69 -28.82
C TRP A 45 10.22 -10.48 -29.03
N GLU A 46 9.82 -10.30 -30.29
CA GLU A 46 8.43 -10.11 -30.70
C GLU A 46 7.88 -11.42 -31.26
N CYS A 47 6.71 -11.83 -30.76
CA CYS A 47 6.04 -13.06 -31.18
C CYS A 47 4.57 -12.76 -31.44
N LEU A 48 4.25 -12.48 -32.71
CA LEU A 48 2.93 -12.01 -33.13
C LEU A 48 2.25 -13.07 -34.00
N ASP A 49 0.93 -13.23 -33.81
CA ASP A 49 0.06 -14.09 -34.61
C ASP A 49 0.69 -15.46 -34.93
N GLU A 50 0.99 -15.77 -36.20
CA GLU A 50 1.43 -17.10 -36.65
C GLU A 50 2.77 -17.53 -36.03
N LEU A 51 3.58 -16.57 -35.55
CA LEU A 51 4.81 -16.88 -34.81
C LEU A 51 4.52 -17.42 -33.40
N ALA A 52 3.36 -17.09 -32.83
CA ALA A 52 2.94 -17.44 -31.47
C ALA A 52 2.32 -18.84 -31.38
N SER A 53 2.97 -19.83 -32.00
CA SER A 53 2.57 -21.24 -31.98
C SER A 53 3.03 -21.96 -30.72
N LEU A 54 2.38 -23.06 -30.36
CA LEU A 54 2.75 -23.88 -29.19
C LEU A 54 4.19 -24.40 -29.31
N THR A 55 4.59 -24.81 -30.52
CA THR A 55 5.96 -25.28 -30.79
C THR A 55 6.98 -24.16 -30.55
N ASN A 56 6.69 -22.95 -31.02
CA ASN A 56 7.59 -21.82 -30.83
C ASN A 56 7.66 -21.39 -29.36
N PHE A 57 6.54 -21.40 -28.63
CA PHE A 57 6.54 -21.15 -27.19
C PHE A 57 7.39 -22.17 -26.43
N LYS A 58 7.22 -23.47 -26.68
CA LYS A 58 8.04 -24.52 -26.05
C LYS A 58 9.51 -24.32 -26.35
N LYS A 59 9.88 -24.13 -27.63
CA LYS A 59 11.27 -23.87 -28.04
C LYS A 59 11.85 -22.62 -27.36
N PHE A 60 11.04 -21.56 -27.22
CA PHE A 60 11.49 -20.33 -26.60
C PHE A 60 11.72 -20.50 -25.10
N LEU A 61 10.75 -21.09 -24.38
CA LEU A 61 10.79 -21.30 -22.94
C LEU A 61 11.83 -22.34 -22.51
N GLU A 62 11.97 -23.44 -23.26
CA GLU A 62 12.80 -24.59 -22.86
C GLU A 62 14.24 -24.50 -23.39
N LYS A 63 14.49 -23.69 -24.43
CA LYS A 63 15.81 -23.58 -25.05
C LYS A 63 16.31 -22.15 -25.11
N THR A 64 15.55 -21.25 -25.74
CA THR A 64 16.06 -19.90 -26.05
C THR A 64 16.28 -19.05 -24.79
N LEU A 65 15.31 -18.99 -23.88
CA LEU A 65 15.46 -18.23 -22.63
C LEU A 65 16.58 -18.78 -21.73
N PRO A 66 16.66 -20.10 -21.46
CA PRO A 66 17.77 -20.65 -20.67
C PRO A 66 19.16 -20.40 -21.26
N GLU A 67 19.30 -20.39 -22.58
CA GLU A 67 20.58 -20.13 -23.26
C GLU A 67 20.98 -18.63 -23.26
N GLN A 68 20.00 -17.72 -23.20
CA GLN A 68 20.23 -16.28 -23.41
C GLN A 68 20.20 -15.44 -22.13
N VAL A 69 19.45 -15.88 -21.12
CA VAL A 69 19.21 -15.13 -19.88
C VAL A 69 20.25 -15.49 -18.82
N THR A 70 20.80 -14.48 -18.14
CA THR A 70 21.83 -14.61 -17.09
C THR A 70 21.38 -13.93 -15.79
N GLU A 71 22.13 -14.14 -14.70
CA GLU A 71 21.84 -13.58 -13.37
C GLU A 71 21.89 -12.05 -13.28
N ASN A 72 22.52 -11.37 -14.25
CA ASN A 72 22.61 -9.91 -14.27
C ASN A 72 21.55 -9.26 -15.16
N ASP A 73 20.65 -10.05 -15.75
CA ASP A 73 19.58 -9.55 -16.60
C ASP A 73 18.29 -9.36 -15.80
N ARG A 74 17.41 -8.53 -16.37
CA ARG A 74 16.00 -8.47 -16.01
C ARG A 74 15.15 -8.87 -17.21
N LEU A 75 14.07 -9.61 -16.96
CA LEU A 75 13.17 -10.12 -17.99
C LEU A 75 11.76 -9.59 -17.77
N LEU A 76 11.17 -9.03 -18.82
CA LEU A 76 9.74 -8.71 -18.91
C LEU A 76 9.08 -9.74 -19.84
N PHE A 77 8.05 -10.43 -19.36
CA PHE A 77 7.22 -11.32 -20.17
C PHE A 77 5.84 -10.69 -20.33
N TYR A 78 5.39 -10.42 -21.55
CA TYR A 78 4.05 -9.88 -21.82
C TYR A 78 3.29 -10.82 -22.74
N PHE A 79 2.07 -11.19 -22.34
CA PHE A 79 1.16 -11.98 -23.18
C PHE A 79 -0.17 -11.26 -23.32
N ALA A 80 -0.59 -10.98 -24.55
CA ALA A 80 -1.95 -10.56 -24.90
C ALA A 80 -2.58 -11.58 -25.86
N GLY A 81 -3.72 -12.14 -25.47
CA GLY A 81 -4.38 -13.19 -26.23
C GLY A 81 -5.50 -13.89 -25.44
N HIS A 82 -5.95 -15.04 -25.93
CA HIS A 82 -6.93 -15.84 -25.19
C HIS A 82 -6.27 -16.61 -24.06
N GLY A 83 -6.99 -16.68 -22.94
CA GLY A 83 -6.69 -17.52 -21.79
C GLY A 83 -7.96 -18.21 -21.32
N VAL A 84 -7.83 -19.46 -20.88
CA VAL A 84 -8.97 -20.27 -20.40
C VAL A 84 -8.62 -20.94 -19.08
N ALA A 85 -9.63 -21.10 -18.21
CA ALA A 85 -9.54 -21.96 -17.04
C ALA A 85 -10.39 -23.21 -17.30
N LEU A 86 -9.77 -24.38 -17.14
CA LEU A 86 -10.45 -25.69 -17.24
C LEU A 86 -10.41 -26.36 -15.86
N ASN A 87 -11.48 -27.07 -15.48
CA ASN A 87 -11.48 -27.82 -14.23
C ASN A 87 -10.57 -29.05 -14.38
N GLY A 88 -9.56 -29.17 -13.52
CA GLY A 88 -8.74 -30.36 -13.36
C GLY A 88 -8.99 -31.05 -12.02
N ASP A 89 -8.32 -32.18 -11.80
CA ASP A 89 -8.47 -33.02 -10.58
C ASP A 89 -8.08 -32.27 -9.29
N ASP A 90 -7.13 -31.34 -9.37
CA ASP A 90 -6.65 -30.51 -8.26
C ASP A 90 -7.27 -29.09 -8.22
N GLY A 91 -8.33 -28.85 -9.01
CA GLY A 91 -9.00 -27.56 -9.14
C GLY A 91 -8.80 -26.89 -10.52
N PRO A 92 -9.21 -25.62 -10.69
CA PRO A 92 -9.14 -24.94 -11.99
C PRO A 92 -7.68 -24.73 -12.43
N ALA A 93 -7.33 -25.26 -13.60
CA ALA A 93 -6.04 -25.10 -14.26
C ALA A 93 -6.14 -24.04 -15.36
N GLY A 94 -5.25 -23.05 -15.33
CA GLY A 94 -5.16 -21.99 -16.33
C GLY A 94 -4.31 -22.39 -17.54
N TYR A 95 -4.75 -21.98 -18.73
CA TYR A 95 -4.05 -22.21 -19.99
C TYR A 95 -3.98 -20.91 -20.79
N LEU A 96 -2.82 -20.67 -21.39
CA LEU A 96 -2.67 -19.71 -22.48
C LEU A 96 -2.99 -20.42 -23.80
N ILE A 97 -3.61 -19.69 -24.73
CA ILE A 97 -4.01 -20.22 -26.03
C ILE A 97 -3.02 -19.73 -27.09
N PRO A 98 -2.13 -20.60 -27.61
CA PRO A 98 -1.31 -20.32 -28.78
C PRO A 98 -2.16 -20.06 -30.03
N GLN A 99 -1.57 -19.44 -31.05
CA GLN A 99 -2.27 -19.13 -32.30
C GLN A 99 -2.73 -20.39 -33.05
N ASP A 100 -1.94 -21.46 -33.01
CA ASP A 100 -2.19 -22.75 -33.65
C ASP A 100 -3.09 -23.68 -32.81
N ALA A 101 -3.62 -23.20 -31.69
CA ALA A 101 -4.51 -23.97 -30.82
C ALA A 101 -5.83 -24.33 -31.52
N LEU A 102 -6.29 -25.56 -31.32
CA LEU A 102 -7.56 -26.07 -31.85
C LEU A 102 -8.63 -25.99 -30.77
N LEU A 103 -9.80 -25.42 -31.11
CA LEU A 103 -10.91 -25.31 -30.16
C LEU A 103 -11.31 -26.70 -29.61
N GLY A 104 -11.16 -26.87 -28.29
CA GLY A 104 -11.54 -28.09 -27.58
C GLY A 104 -10.44 -29.14 -27.46
N ASP A 105 -9.28 -28.96 -28.12
CA ASP A 105 -8.12 -29.84 -27.95
C ASP A 105 -7.11 -29.23 -26.95
N THR A 106 -7.18 -29.69 -25.70
CA THR A 106 -6.33 -29.20 -24.62
C THR A 106 -4.84 -29.49 -24.83
N ASN A 107 -4.47 -30.45 -25.69
CA ASN A 107 -3.07 -30.74 -26.00
C ASN A 107 -2.41 -29.61 -26.82
N SER A 108 -3.23 -28.81 -27.51
CA SER A 108 -2.81 -27.66 -28.29
C SER A 108 -2.67 -26.39 -27.44
N TYR A 109 -3.04 -26.43 -26.15
CA TYR A 109 -2.96 -25.28 -25.25
C TYR A 109 -1.64 -25.29 -24.47
N LEU A 110 -1.21 -24.13 -23.96
CA LEU A 110 -0.04 -24.01 -23.10
C LEU A 110 -0.48 -23.93 -21.63
N PRO A 111 -0.25 -24.96 -20.80
CA PRO A 111 -0.59 -24.89 -19.38
C PRO A 111 0.21 -23.81 -18.66
N MET A 112 -0.44 -22.98 -17.84
CA MET A 112 0.24 -21.95 -17.03
C MET A 112 1.21 -22.56 -16.02
N THR A 113 0.97 -23.80 -15.58
CA THR A 113 1.93 -24.57 -14.75
C THR A 113 3.25 -24.79 -15.48
N LYS A 114 3.20 -25.18 -16.75
CA LYS A 114 4.41 -25.37 -17.59
C LYS A 114 5.12 -24.05 -17.84
N LEU A 115 4.38 -22.97 -18.08
CA LEU A 115 4.94 -21.63 -18.18
C LEU A 115 5.65 -21.24 -16.87
N HIS A 116 4.97 -21.38 -15.73
CA HIS A 116 5.53 -21.10 -14.41
C HIS A 116 6.81 -21.92 -14.13
N ASP A 117 6.79 -23.22 -14.40
CA ASP A 117 7.92 -24.12 -14.19
C ASP A 117 9.12 -23.80 -15.08
N ALA A 118 8.88 -23.32 -16.30
CA ALA A 118 9.94 -22.85 -17.18
C ALA A 118 10.52 -21.53 -16.70
N LEU A 119 9.66 -20.58 -16.33
CA LEU A 119 10.08 -19.25 -15.88
C LEU A 119 10.87 -19.33 -14.57
N ILE A 120 10.42 -20.10 -13.58
CA ILE A 120 11.11 -20.21 -12.28
C ILE A 120 12.51 -20.82 -12.40
N LYS A 121 12.84 -21.50 -13.50
CA LYS A 121 14.20 -22.02 -13.73
C LYS A 121 15.18 -20.98 -14.25
N LEU A 122 14.69 -19.83 -14.74
CA LEU A 122 15.57 -18.81 -15.30
C LEU A 122 16.44 -18.18 -14.21
N PRO A 123 17.70 -17.82 -14.55
CA PRO A 123 18.64 -17.27 -13.59
C PRO A 123 18.49 -15.75 -13.38
N CYS A 124 17.66 -15.05 -14.18
CA CYS A 124 17.52 -13.60 -14.09
C CYS A 124 17.18 -13.14 -12.67
N ARG A 125 17.81 -12.04 -12.26
CA ARG A 125 17.57 -11.45 -10.94
C ARG A 125 16.16 -10.88 -10.82
N HIS A 126 15.71 -10.21 -11.87
CA HIS A 126 14.41 -9.55 -11.93
C HIS A 126 13.54 -10.14 -13.04
N PHE A 127 12.32 -10.51 -12.70
CA PHE A 127 11.29 -11.00 -13.59
C PHE A 127 9.96 -10.28 -13.33
N LEU A 128 9.36 -9.73 -14.39
CA LEU A 128 7.99 -9.24 -14.39
C LEU A 128 7.20 -9.95 -15.48
N GLY A 129 6.15 -10.67 -15.09
CA GLY A 129 5.15 -11.21 -16.02
C GLY A 129 3.94 -10.28 -16.09
N ILE A 130 3.43 -9.99 -17.28
CA ILE A 130 2.19 -9.24 -17.48
C ILE A 130 1.30 -10.07 -18.39
N LEU A 131 0.17 -10.52 -17.86
CA LEU A 131 -0.78 -11.36 -18.60
C LEU A 131 -2.07 -10.57 -18.85
N ASP A 132 -2.23 -10.11 -20.09
CA ASP A 132 -3.46 -9.52 -20.60
C ASP A 132 -4.33 -10.56 -21.30
N CYS A 133 -4.87 -11.49 -20.53
CA CYS A 133 -5.77 -12.52 -21.02
C CYS A 133 -6.79 -12.92 -19.94
N CYS A 134 -7.92 -13.46 -20.37
CA CYS A 134 -8.95 -13.94 -19.44
C CYS A 134 -8.39 -15.04 -18.52
N PHE A 135 -8.88 -15.07 -17.28
CA PHE A 135 -8.59 -16.13 -16.29
C PHE A 135 -7.12 -16.26 -15.83
N ALA A 136 -6.24 -15.31 -16.17
CA ALA A 136 -4.87 -15.30 -15.65
C ALA A 136 -4.79 -15.17 -14.11
N GLY A 137 -5.79 -14.52 -13.48
CA GLY A 137 -5.92 -14.46 -12.03
C GLY A 137 -6.47 -15.73 -11.37
N ALA A 138 -6.93 -16.73 -12.13
CA ALA A 138 -7.46 -18.00 -11.59
C ALA A 138 -6.36 -18.97 -11.17
N PHE A 139 -5.14 -18.74 -11.64
CA PHE A 139 -3.98 -19.51 -11.27
C PHE A 139 -3.40 -19.01 -9.94
N LYS A 140 -3.10 -19.95 -9.03
CA LYS A 140 -2.47 -19.64 -7.75
C LYS A 140 -0.96 -19.40 -7.96
N TRP A 141 -0.62 -18.16 -8.30
CA TRP A 141 0.78 -17.73 -8.51
C TRP A 141 1.63 -17.72 -7.22
N SER A 142 0.98 -17.65 -6.04
CA SER A 142 1.66 -17.58 -4.74
C SER A 142 0.88 -18.32 -3.64
N ASN A 143 1.61 -18.80 -2.61
CA ASN A 143 1.00 -19.41 -1.42
C ASN A 143 0.69 -18.39 -0.29
N THR A 144 1.11 -17.14 -0.45
CA THR A 144 1.05 -16.08 0.56
C THR A 144 0.25 -14.89 0.03
N ARG A 145 -0.68 -14.37 0.85
CA ARG A 145 -1.46 -13.16 0.52
C ARG A 145 -0.57 -11.92 0.53
N ASP A 146 -0.84 -11.05 -0.45
CA ASP A 146 -0.24 -9.72 -0.67
C ASP A 146 -0.18 -8.87 0.60
N LEU A 147 1.04 -8.42 0.93
CA LEU A 147 1.27 -7.21 1.70
C LEU A 147 1.75 -6.15 0.71
N LEU A 148 0.83 -5.57 -0.04
CA LEU A 148 1.13 -4.33 -0.76
C LEU A 148 1.22 -3.22 0.28
N THR A 149 2.45 -2.80 0.61
CA THR A 149 2.66 -1.56 1.36
C THR A 149 2.16 -0.40 0.52
N SER A 150 1.50 0.58 1.14
CA SER A 150 1.19 1.86 0.50
C SER A 150 2.49 2.43 -0.09
N PRO A 151 2.48 2.95 -1.32
CA PRO A 151 3.64 3.67 -1.84
C PRO A 151 3.95 4.83 -0.87
N GLU A 152 5.17 4.81 -0.37
CA GLU A 152 5.78 5.84 0.45
C GLU A 152 6.88 6.51 -0.38
N VAL A 153 7.44 7.61 0.13
CA VAL A 153 8.65 8.21 -0.44
C VAL A 153 9.72 7.12 -0.57
N ILE A 154 10.20 6.86 -1.79
CA ILE A 154 11.30 5.93 -2.00
C ILE A 154 12.61 6.64 -1.63
N HIS A 155 13.30 6.11 -0.64
CA HIS A 155 14.64 6.57 -0.27
C HIS A 155 15.70 5.88 -1.13
N GLN A 156 16.87 6.52 -1.30
CA GLN A 156 17.98 5.98 -2.10
C GLN A 156 18.35 4.55 -1.71
N GLU A 157 18.45 4.26 -0.41
CA GLU A 157 18.82 2.95 0.14
C GLU A 157 17.74 1.89 -0.13
N ARG A 158 16.47 2.30 -0.17
CA ARG A 158 15.34 1.42 -0.53
C ARG A 158 15.37 1.11 -2.02
N TYR A 159 15.62 2.12 -2.85
CA TYR A 159 15.82 1.94 -4.29
C TYR A 159 16.99 1.00 -4.60
N ASP A 160 18.12 1.17 -3.93
CA ASP A 160 19.29 0.30 -4.10
C ASP A 160 18.96 -1.14 -3.74
N ARG A 161 18.14 -1.36 -2.71
CA ARG A 161 17.62 -2.70 -2.36
C ARG A 161 16.70 -3.25 -3.44
N PHE A 162 15.77 -2.44 -3.96
CA PHE A 162 14.85 -2.87 -5.02
C PHE A 162 15.59 -3.44 -6.22
N ILE A 163 16.68 -2.79 -6.66
CA ILE A 163 17.46 -3.23 -7.82
C ILE A 163 18.49 -4.34 -7.51
N THR A 164 18.83 -4.55 -6.25
CA THR A 164 19.86 -5.53 -5.83
C THR A 164 19.24 -6.88 -5.47
N ASP A 165 18.13 -6.88 -4.74
CA ASP A 165 17.48 -8.10 -4.29
C ASP A 165 16.60 -8.69 -5.41
N PRO A 166 16.39 -10.03 -5.44
CA PRO A 166 15.53 -10.68 -6.43
C PRO A 166 14.10 -10.14 -6.41
N ALA A 167 13.56 -9.83 -7.60
CA ALA A 167 12.20 -9.35 -7.79
C ALA A 167 11.49 -10.24 -8.81
N TRP A 168 10.57 -11.09 -8.37
CA TRP A 168 9.80 -11.96 -9.26
C TRP A 168 8.31 -11.73 -9.08
N GLN A 169 7.73 -10.94 -9.97
CA GLN A 169 6.36 -10.45 -9.85
C GLN A 169 5.55 -10.76 -11.11
N ILE A 170 4.24 -10.93 -10.95
CA ILE A 170 3.30 -11.09 -12.06
C ILE A 170 2.16 -10.11 -11.86
N ILE A 171 1.74 -9.44 -12.92
CA ILE A 171 0.54 -8.62 -13.01
C ILE A 171 -0.41 -9.30 -14.00
N THR A 172 -1.69 -9.35 -13.70
CA THR A 172 -2.70 -9.89 -14.63
C THR A 172 -3.83 -8.88 -14.80
N SER A 173 -4.48 -8.94 -15.96
CA SER A 173 -5.51 -7.97 -16.31
C SER A 173 -6.87 -8.22 -15.66
N SER A 174 -7.12 -9.39 -15.07
CA SER A 174 -8.40 -9.70 -14.41
C SER A 174 -8.27 -10.70 -13.25
N ALA A 175 -9.19 -10.62 -12.29
CA ALA A 175 -9.33 -11.59 -11.21
C ALA A 175 -9.75 -12.98 -11.72
N SER A 176 -9.66 -13.99 -10.86
CA SER A 176 -9.93 -15.41 -11.16
C SER A 176 -11.31 -15.72 -11.74
N ASP A 177 -12.30 -14.90 -11.43
CA ASP A 177 -13.70 -15.05 -11.83
C ASP A 177 -14.13 -14.08 -12.94
N GLN A 178 -13.18 -13.30 -13.49
CA GLN A 178 -13.46 -12.19 -14.40
C GLN A 178 -12.85 -12.42 -15.79
N LYS A 179 -13.56 -11.97 -16.82
CA LYS A 179 -13.08 -11.94 -18.21
C LYS A 179 -12.36 -10.62 -18.49
N ALA A 180 -11.22 -10.69 -19.18
CA ALA A 180 -10.55 -9.54 -19.75
C ALA A 180 -11.35 -9.01 -20.96
N LEU A 181 -11.40 -7.70 -21.15
CA LEU A 181 -12.16 -7.04 -22.22
C LEU A 181 -11.25 -6.74 -23.42
N ASP A 182 -11.64 -7.14 -24.64
CA ASP A 182 -10.92 -6.86 -25.89
C ASP A 182 -11.27 -5.48 -26.48
N ASN A 183 -12.56 -5.09 -26.52
CA ASN A 183 -12.97 -3.79 -27.07
C ASN A 183 -14.29 -3.30 -26.45
N PHE A 184 -14.32 -2.04 -25.99
CA PHE A 184 -15.54 -1.39 -25.50
C PHE A 184 -16.40 -0.92 -26.70
N ASN A 185 -17.42 -1.68 -27.10
CA ASN A 185 -18.47 -1.19 -28.00
C ASN A 185 -19.51 -0.38 -27.22
N LEU A 186 -19.21 0.89 -26.97
CA LEU A 186 -20.17 1.94 -26.65
C LEU A 186 -19.82 3.15 -27.51
N ASP A 187 -20.71 3.50 -28.45
CA ASP A 187 -20.49 4.47 -29.53
C ASP A 187 -20.16 5.91 -29.08
N SER A 188 -20.07 6.19 -27.77
CA SER A 188 -19.63 7.46 -27.20
C SER A 188 -18.23 7.45 -26.56
N VAL A 189 -17.58 6.28 -26.42
CA VAL A 189 -16.26 6.12 -25.75
C VAL A 189 -15.15 5.65 -26.72
N ARG A 190 -15.50 5.33 -27.97
CA ARG A 190 -14.54 5.00 -29.05
C ARG A 190 -13.47 6.07 -29.29
N SER A 191 -13.71 7.31 -28.87
CA SER A 191 -12.79 8.45 -29.06
C SER A 191 -11.71 8.58 -27.99
N GLN A 192 -11.76 7.85 -26.87
CA GLN A 192 -10.79 8.01 -25.76
C GLN A 192 -9.74 6.89 -25.61
N PHE A 193 -10.01 5.66 -26.06
CA PHE A 193 -9.12 4.49 -25.83
C PHE A 193 -8.43 3.91 -27.07
N GLY A 194 -8.66 4.47 -28.27
CA GLY A 194 -7.92 4.08 -29.48
C GLY A 194 -8.09 2.61 -29.92
N HIS A 195 -7.05 2.05 -30.55
CA HIS A 195 -6.98 0.70 -31.10
C HIS A 195 -6.48 -0.38 -30.10
N HIS A 196 -6.60 -0.11 -28.80
CA HIS A 196 -5.97 -0.89 -27.71
C HIS A 196 -6.97 -1.45 -26.70
N SER A 197 -6.62 -2.55 -26.01
CA SER A 197 -7.41 -3.05 -24.87
C SER A 197 -7.40 -2.02 -23.72
N PRO A 198 -8.43 -1.97 -22.85
CA PRO A 198 -8.44 -1.05 -21.70
C PRO A 198 -7.24 -1.25 -20.75
N PHE A 199 -6.81 -2.51 -20.57
CA PHE A 199 -5.66 -2.83 -19.75
C PHE A 199 -4.35 -2.40 -20.43
N ALA A 200 -4.19 -2.70 -21.72
CA ALA A 200 -3.04 -2.29 -22.50
C ALA A 200 -2.92 -0.76 -22.55
N SER A 201 -4.01 -0.02 -22.80
CA SER A 201 -4.00 1.45 -22.77
C SER A 201 -3.48 1.98 -21.44
N ALA A 202 -3.97 1.46 -20.31
CA ALA A 202 -3.50 1.86 -19.00
C ALA A 202 -2.02 1.49 -18.75
N LEU A 203 -1.57 0.34 -19.24
CA LEU A 203 -0.16 -0.08 -19.16
C LEU A 203 0.75 0.84 -19.97
N LEU A 204 0.35 1.18 -21.20
CA LEU A 204 1.12 2.06 -22.07
C LEU A 204 1.23 3.46 -21.46
N GLU A 205 0.13 4.03 -20.96
CA GLU A 205 0.13 5.31 -20.23
C GLU A 205 1.05 5.28 -19.00
N ALA A 206 0.98 4.19 -18.21
CA ALA A 206 1.83 4.02 -17.04
C ALA A 206 3.31 4.03 -17.41
N LEU A 207 3.72 3.28 -18.43
CA LEU A 207 5.10 3.19 -18.91
C LEU A 207 5.60 4.47 -19.60
N GLU A 208 4.70 5.37 -20.01
CA GLU A 208 5.05 6.72 -20.47
C GLU A 208 5.29 7.71 -19.31
N GLY A 209 5.02 7.31 -18.06
CA GLY A 209 5.28 8.12 -16.85
C GLY A 209 4.04 8.36 -15.99
N ALA A 210 2.84 7.99 -16.44
CA ALA A 210 1.60 8.32 -15.72
C ALA A 210 1.42 7.56 -14.40
N ALA A 211 2.24 6.54 -14.13
CA ALA A 211 2.26 5.79 -12.88
C ALA A 211 3.21 6.37 -11.82
N ASP A 212 4.12 7.28 -12.19
CA ASP A 212 5.07 7.96 -11.30
C ASP A 212 4.37 9.13 -10.59
N ILE A 213 3.45 8.81 -9.68
CA ILE A 213 2.61 9.78 -8.95
C ILE A 213 2.98 9.90 -7.47
N TYR A 214 3.88 9.04 -6.99
CA TYR A 214 4.37 9.07 -5.62
C TYR A 214 5.85 9.48 -5.59
N PRO A 215 6.26 10.33 -4.64
CA PRO A 215 5.40 11.04 -3.69
C PRO A 215 4.49 12.07 -4.38
N LEU A 216 3.36 12.36 -3.74
CA LEU A 216 2.42 13.37 -4.25
C LEU A 216 3.09 14.74 -4.32
N ALA A 217 2.67 15.56 -5.29
CA ALA A 217 3.15 16.92 -5.46
C ALA A 217 3.00 17.73 -4.16
N LYS A 218 4.11 18.33 -3.71
CA LYS A 218 4.15 19.11 -2.45
C LYS A 218 5.09 20.31 -2.60
N ASN A 219 4.66 21.47 -2.08
CA ASN A 219 5.47 22.70 -2.02
C ASN A 219 6.09 23.11 -3.38
N GLY A 220 5.32 23.02 -4.47
CA GLY A 220 5.79 23.37 -5.82
C GLY A 220 6.70 22.34 -6.48
N LYS A 221 7.00 21.22 -5.83
CA LYS A 221 7.65 20.06 -6.47
C LYS A 221 6.60 19.24 -7.23
N PRO A 222 6.91 18.80 -8.47
CA PRO A 222 6.03 17.88 -9.21
C PRO A 222 5.88 16.56 -8.43
N ALA A 223 4.80 15.83 -8.73
CA ALA A 223 4.62 14.48 -8.21
C ALA A 223 5.64 13.53 -8.84
N GLY A 224 5.88 12.41 -8.16
CA GLY A 224 6.77 11.36 -8.65
C GLY A 224 8.20 11.50 -8.14
N ASP A 225 8.93 10.38 -8.14
CA ASP A 225 10.34 10.32 -7.80
C ASP A 225 11.27 9.87 -8.94
N GLY A 226 10.70 9.65 -10.12
CA GLY A 226 11.39 9.20 -11.31
C GLY A 226 11.46 7.67 -11.41
N VAL A 227 10.85 6.94 -10.48
CA VAL A 227 10.74 5.49 -10.47
C VAL A 227 9.26 5.11 -10.67
N ILE A 228 9.04 4.03 -11.40
CA ILE A 228 7.73 3.37 -11.48
C ILE A 228 7.96 1.94 -11.00
N THR A 229 7.54 1.67 -9.77
CA THR A 229 7.63 0.31 -9.22
C THR A 229 6.53 -0.59 -9.78
N ALA A 230 6.70 -1.90 -9.68
CA ALA A 230 5.65 -2.86 -10.02
C ALA A 230 4.37 -2.61 -9.19
N THR A 231 4.50 -2.16 -7.95
CA THR A 231 3.37 -1.76 -7.10
C THR A 231 2.66 -0.51 -7.64
N GLU A 232 3.40 0.53 -8.02
CA GLU A 232 2.83 1.75 -8.60
C GLU A 232 2.18 1.48 -9.96
N LEU A 233 2.84 0.68 -10.79
CA LEU A 233 2.29 0.20 -12.05
C LEU A 233 0.97 -0.54 -11.81
N TYR A 234 0.94 -1.48 -10.87
CA TYR A 234 -0.29 -2.19 -10.50
C TYR A 234 -1.40 -1.25 -10.00
N LEU A 235 -1.07 -0.30 -9.12
CA LEU A 235 -2.07 0.64 -8.58
C LEU A 235 -2.64 1.54 -9.68
N HIS A 236 -1.80 2.00 -10.61
CA HIS A 236 -2.24 2.75 -11.78
C HIS A 236 -3.19 1.92 -12.65
N LEU A 237 -2.80 0.69 -12.99
CA LEU A 237 -3.62 -0.24 -13.77
C LEU A 237 -4.96 -0.51 -13.07
N ARG A 238 -4.96 -0.80 -11.77
CA ARG A 238 -6.18 -1.03 -11.00
C ARG A 238 -7.10 0.19 -11.04
N ASN A 239 -6.57 1.39 -10.83
CA ASN A 239 -7.38 2.61 -10.84
C ASN A 239 -7.97 2.90 -12.24
N ARG A 240 -7.19 2.71 -13.30
CA ARG A 240 -7.65 2.99 -14.67
C ARG A 240 -8.57 1.91 -15.24
N VAL A 241 -8.47 0.66 -14.80
CA VAL A 241 -9.28 -0.46 -15.32
C VAL A 241 -10.47 -0.77 -14.42
N GLU A 242 -10.32 -0.82 -13.09
CA GLU A 242 -11.39 -1.23 -12.18
C GLU A 242 -12.51 -0.18 -12.08
N ILE A 243 -12.17 1.11 -12.04
CA ILE A 243 -13.15 2.19 -11.84
C ILE A 243 -14.11 2.28 -13.05
N PRO A 244 -13.64 2.34 -14.31
CA PRO A 244 -14.55 2.40 -15.46
C PRO A 244 -15.36 1.12 -15.60
N THR A 245 -14.77 -0.06 -15.38
CA THR A 245 -15.44 -1.35 -15.62
C THR A 245 -16.53 -1.66 -14.59
N LYS A 246 -16.38 -1.18 -13.35
CA LYS A 246 -17.47 -1.20 -12.33
C LYS A 246 -18.70 -0.42 -12.76
N LYS A 247 -18.52 0.75 -13.38
CA LYS A 247 -19.63 1.61 -13.86
C LYS A 247 -20.51 0.90 -14.90
N TYR A 248 -19.96 -0.07 -15.63
CA TYR A 248 -20.66 -0.83 -16.67
C TYR A 248 -21.03 -2.26 -16.27
N ARG A 249 -20.96 -2.62 -14.97
CA ARG A 249 -21.25 -3.96 -14.44
C ARG A 249 -20.43 -5.11 -15.07
N LYS A 250 -19.29 -4.81 -15.70
CA LYS A 250 -18.35 -5.79 -16.26
C LYS A 250 -17.02 -5.72 -15.52
N ARG A 251 -17.04 -6.03 -14.20
CA ARG A 251 -15.88 -5.82 -13.31
C ARG A 251 -14.63 -6.52 -13.86
N GLN A 252 -13.56 -5.75 -14.03
CA GLN A 252 -12.23 -6.23 -14.34
C GLN A 252 -11.27 -5.64 -13.31
N THR A 253 -10.70 -6.50 -12.48
CA THR A 253 -9.82 -6.10 -11.38
C THR A 253 -8.44 -6.69 -11.65
N PRO A 254 -7.44 -5.87 -12.04
CA PRO A 254 -6.07 -6.32 -12.12
C PRO A 254 -5.60 -6.89 -10.78
N GLY A 255 -4.65 -7.82 -10.84
CA GLY A 255 -3.96 -8.33 -9.66
C GLY A 255 -2.45 -8.27 -9.82
N ILE A 256 -1.74 -8.39 -8.71
CA ILE A 256 -0.28 -8.54 -8.65
C ILE A 256 0.04 -9.72 -7.72
N TRP A 257 1.07 -10.50 -8.04
CA TRP A 257 1.51 -11.66 -7.27
C TRP A 257 3.03 -11.74 -7.23
N CYS A 258 3.60 -12.17 -6.11
CA CYS A 258 5.02 -12.50 -5.99
C CYS A 258 5.24 -14.00 -6.13
N LEU A 259 6.21 -14.41 -6.96
CA LEU A 259 6.60 -15.81 -7.14
C LEU A 259 7.58 -16.26 -6.06
N ASN A 260 7.79 -17.58 -5.93
CA ASN A 260 8.62 -18.17 -4.86
C ASN A 260 10.09 -17.68 -4.83
N LYS A 261 10.62 -17.15 -5.94
CA LYS A 261 11.97 -16.57 -6.04
C LYS A 261 12.04 -15.09 -5.64
N HIS A 262 10.91 -14.45 -5.39
CA HIS A 262 10.85 -13.05 -4.96
C HIS A 262 11.39 -12.91 -3.54
N ASP A 263 12.19 -11.88 -3.30
CA ASP A 263 12.66 -11.51 -1.96
C ASP A 263 12.24 -10.06 -1.64
N LYS A 264 13.18 -9.14 -1.42
CA LYS A 264 12.90 -7.73 -1.10
C LYS A 264 13.07 -6.80 -2.31
N GLY A 265 13.33 -7.37 -3.48
CA GLY A 265 13.46 -6.63 -4.73
C GLY A 265 12.11 -6.13 -5.22
N GLU A 266 12.15 -5.13 -6.10
CA GLU A 266 10.95 -4.69 -6.82
C GLU A 266 11.32 -4.46 -8.28
N TYR A 267 10.47 -4.94 -9.20
CA TYR A 267 10.68 -4.64 -10.61
C TYR A 267 10.36 -3.17 -10.85
N ILE A 268 11.28 -2.43 -11.44
CA ILE A 268 11.14 -0.98 -11.65
C ILE A 268 11.30 -0.57 -13.10
N PHE A 269 10.62 0.51 -13.48
CA PHE A 269 10.91 1.30 -14.67
C PHE A 269 11.41 2.68 -14.24
N LEU A 270 12.26 3.30 -15.06
CA LEU A 270 12.61 4.71 -14.86
C LEU A 270 11.60 5.55 -15.65
N SER A 271 11.02 6.53 -15.00
CA SER A 271 9.99 7.38 -15.59
C SER A 271 10.59 8.24 -16.73
N PRO A 272 10.09 8.12 -17.97
CA PRO A 272 10.70 8.80 -19.11
C PRO A 272 10.68 10.32 -18.97
N GLY A 273 11.85 10.95 -19.02
CA GLY A 273 11.98 12.41 -18.91
C GLY A 273 11.91 12.95 -17.48
N HIS A 274 11.72 12.08 -16.48
CA HIS A 274 11.80 12.45 -15.07
C HIS A 274 13.13 11.97 -14.47
N LYS A 275 13.92 12.90 -13.93
CA LYS A 275 15.18 12.55 -13.28
C LYS A 275 14.90 11.92 -11.91
N LEU A 276 15.63 10.86 -11.60
CA LEU A 276 15.65 10.22 -10.30
C LEU A 276 15.91 11.26 -9.20
N ASN A 277 15.01 11.37 -8.21
CA ASN A 277 15.05 12.45 -7.21
C ASN A 277 14.90 11.93 -5.76
N LEU A 278 15.43 10.74 -5.48
CA LEU A 278 15.26 10.04 -4.21
C LEU A 278 15.96 10.76 -3.04
N PRO A 279 15.27 11.10 -1.95
CA PRO A 279 15.93 11.57 -0.74
C PRO A 279 16.72 10.45 -0.07
N PRO A 280 17.81 10.75 0.65
CA PRO A 280 18.45 9.76 1.51
C PRO A 280 17.47 9.30 2.59
N ALA A 281 17.66 8.08 3.11
CA ALA A 281 16.93 7.63 4.27
C ALA A 281 17.18 8.58 5.45
N PRO A 282 16.19 8.79 6.32
CA PRO A 282 16.42 9.50 7.57
C PRO A 282 17.59 8.87 8.33
N PRO A 283 18.47 9.68 8.95
CA PRO A 283 19.57 9.14 9.73
C PRO A 283 19.03 8.23 10.83
N LEU A 284 19.71 7.10 11.05
CA LEU A 284 19.43 6.19 12.16
C LEU A 284 19.98 6.78 13.47
N ASP A 285 19.43 7.92 13.89
CA ASP A 285 19.67 8.50 15.20
C ASP A 285 18.62 8.04 16.22
N GLU A 286 18.90 8.21 17.52
CA GLU A 286 17.95 7.83 18.58
C GLU A 286 16.57 8.50 18.45
N SER A 287 16.49 9.66 17.78
CA SER A 287 15.25 10.40 17.62
C SER A 287 14.32 9.78 16.57
N GLN A 288 14.87 9.07 15.58
CA GLN A 288 14.15 8.41 14.49
C GLN A 288 14.15 6.88 14.60
N ASN A 289 14.74 6.30 15.65
CA ASN A 289 14.80 4.86 15.82
C ASN A 289 13.40 4.27 16.12
N PRO A 290 12.86 3.38 15.25
CA PRO A 290 11.56 2.73 15.50
C PRO A 290 11.61 1.75 16.68
N TYR A 291 12.78 1.30 17.11
CA TYR A 291 12.97 0.40 18.24
C TYR A 291 13.39 1.17 19.49
N ARG A 292 12.40 1.68 20.22
CA ARG A 292 12.63 2.53 21.40
C ARG A 292 12.83 1.79 22.73
N GLY A 293 12.93 0.46 22.69
CA GLY A 293 13.12 -0.38 23.88
C GLY A 293 11.95 -0.25 24.88
N LEU A 294 12.26 0.06 26.14
CA LEU A 294 11.28 0.24 27.21
C LEU A 294 10.65 1.64 27.25
N ASN A 295 11.13 2.57 26.41
CA ASN A 295 10.61 3.94 26.42
C ASN A 295 9.23 4.02 25.75
N SER A 296 8.33 4.83 26.31
CA SER A 296 7.05 5.16 25.66
C SER A 296 7.25 5.96 24.39
N PHE A 297 6.44 5.68 23.36
CA PHE A 297 6.34 6.55 22.19
C PHE A 297 5.63 7.85 22.60
N GLU A 298 6.33 8.98 22.48
CA GLU A 298 5.76 10.32 22.66
C GLU A 298 5.08 10.82 21.37
N GLU A 299 4.34 11.92 21.45
CA GLU A 299 3.59 12.52 20.32
C GLU A 299 4.42 12.70 19.05
N LYS A 300 5.68 13.14 19.19
CA LYS A 300 6.63 13.34 18.07
C LYS A 300 6.98 12.06 17.31
N HIS A 301 6.72 10.89 17.89
CA HIS A 301 6.99 9.59 17.27
C HIS A 301 5.73 8.96 16.66
N SER A 302 4.66 9.73 16.46
CA SER A 302 3.40 9.23 15.87
C SER A 302 3.61 8.55 14.51
N SER A 303 4.53 9.06 13.68
CA SER A 303 4.91 8.43 12.41
C SER A 303 5.56 7.05 12.55
N LEU A 304 6.10 6.73 13.74
CA LEU A 304 6.73 5.43 14.04
C LEU A 304 5.78 4.49 14.80
N PHE A 305 4.56 4.94 15.13
CA PHE A 305 3.60 4.16 15.93
C PHE A 305 2.55 3.48 15.03
N PHE A 306 2.82 2.24 14.62
CA PHE A 306 1.96 1.44 13.74
C PHE A 306 1.43 0.15 14.41
N GLY A 307 0.45 -0.50 13.77
CA GLY A 307 -0.13 -1.78 14.20
C GLY A 307 -1.19 -1.70 15.31
N ARG A 308 -1.50 -0.50 15.82
CA ARG A 308 -2.49 -0.27 16.89
C ARG A 308 -3.68 0.60 16.45
N THR A 309 -3.87 0.81 15.13
CA THR A 309 -4.88 1.73 14.57
C THR A 309 -6.30 1.46 15.09
N LEU A 310 -6.76 0.21 15.08
CA LEU A 310 -8.10 -0.15 15.57
C LEU A 310 -8.29 0.17 17.06
N LEU A 311 -7.22 0.04 17.86
CA LEU A 311 -7.27 0.35 19.29
C LEU A 311 -7.29 1.86 19.53
N VAL A 312 -6.55 2.63 18.72
CA VAL A 312 -6.61 4.10 18.71
C VAL A 312 -8.00 4.59 18.32
N GLU A 313 -8.62 4.00 17.30
CA GLU A 313 -10.00 4.32 16.89
C GLU A 313 -11.02 4.04 17.99
N LYS A 314 -10.91 2.88 18.65
CA LYS A 314 -11.77 2.54 19.78
C LYS A 314 -11.60 3.52 20.95
N LEU A 315 -10.36 3.92 21.23
CA LEU A 315 -10.06 4.89 22.28
C LEU A 315 -10.58 6.29 21.94
N ASP A 316 -10.42 6.74 20.69
CA ASP A 316 -10.97 8.00 20.16
C ASP A 316 -12.49 8.07 20.33
N TYR A 317 -13.20 6.98 19.98
CA TYR A 317 -14.63 6.87 20.21
C TYR A 317 -15.01 7.03 21.69
N PHE A 318 -14.31 6.33 22.60
CA PHE A 318 -14.62 6.42 24.03
C PHE A 318 -14.38 7.81 24.61
N VAL A 319 -13.26 8.44 24.25
CA VAL A 319 -12.89 9.78 24.73
C VAL A 319 -13.87 10.85 24.22
N LYS A 320 -14.45 10.67 23.03
CA LYS A 320 -15.50 11.56 22.51
C LYS A 320 -16.85 11.35 23.15
N ALA A 321 -17.15 10.12 23.59
CA ALA A 321 -18.47 9.73 24.10
C ALA A 321 -18.59 9.81 25.63
N HIS A 322 -17.47 9.88 26.36
CA HIS A 322 -17.48 9.84 27.83
C HIS A 322 -16.52 10.88 28.43
N PRO A 323 -16.92 11.58 29.50
CA PRO A 323 -16.06 12.56 30.19
C PRO A 323 -14.87 11.93 30.91
N LEU A 324 -14.94 10.62 31.21
CA LEU A 324 -13.84 9.84 31.79
C LEU A 324 -13.66 8.53 31.02
N THR A 325 -12.45 8.30 30.52
CA THR A 325 -12.04 7.05 29.89
C THR A 325 -10.81 6.49 30.61
N VAL A 326 -10.91 5.24 31.09
CA VAL A 326 -9.80 4.56 31.78
C VAL A 326 -9.14 3.55 30.85
N VAL A 327 -7.82 3.67 30.65
CA VAL A 327 -7.03 2.75 29.82
C VAL A 327 -6.32 1.74 30.71
N LEU A 328 -6.80 0.49 30.72
CA LEU A 328 -6.25 -0.59 31.54
C LEU A 328 -5.41 -1.58 30.72
N GLY A 329 -4.43 -2.20 31.37
CA GLY A 329 -3.58 -3.24 30.78
C GLY A 329 -2.28 -3.46 31.56
N ALA A 330 -1.62 -4.59 31.32
CA ALA A 330 -0.37 -4.96 31.99
C ALA A 330 0.72 -3.88 31.89
N SER A 331 1.66 -3.86 32.84
CA SER A 331 2.83 -2.97 32.74
C SER A 331 3.62 -3.27 31.46
N GLY A 332 4.15 -2.23 30.81
CA GLY A 332 4.86 -2.38 29.54
C GLY A 332 4.00 -2.72 28.31
N SER A 333 2.68 -2.86 28.43
CA SER A 333 1.80 -3.18 27.29
C SER A 333 1.63 -2.05 26.26
N GLY A 334 2.23 -0.88 26.51
CA GLY A 334 2.21 0.28 25.61
C GLY A 334 1.05 1.26 25.83
N LYS A 335 0.43 1.29 27.02
CA LYS A 335 -0.70 2.21 27.34
C LYS A 335 -0.34 3.69 27.10
N SER A 336 0.79 4.14 27.65
CA SER A 336 1.25 5.52 27.48
C SER A 336 1.52 5.83 26.01
N SER A 337 2.16 4.91 25.27
CA SER A 337 2.38 5.03 23.82
C SER A 337 1.08 5.13 23.03
N LEU A 338 0.07 4.32 23.39
CA LEU A 338 -1.25 4.32 22.74
C LEU A 338 -1.93 5.70 22.84
N VAL A 339 -1.85 6.33 24.01
CA VAL A 339 -2.42 7.67 24.22
C VAL A 339 -1.55 8.73 23.54
N LYS A 340 -0.26 8.76 23.86
CA LYS A 340 0.65 9.85 23.47
C LYS A 340 0.97 9.87 21.98
N ALA A 341 1.26 8.73 21.37
CA ALA A 341 1.64 8.64 19.96
C ALA A 341 0.48 8.19 19.04
N GLY A 342 -0.60 7.65 19.60
CA GLY A 342 -1.80 7.27 18.87
C GLY A 342 -2.93 8.29 18.98
N LEU A 343 -3.55 8.39 20.16
CA LEU A 343 -4.74 9.21 20.39
C LEU A 343 -4.49 10.71 20.22
N ILE A 344 -3.48 11.26 20.92
CA ILE A 344 -3.21 12.72 20.94
C ILE A 344 -3.00 13.27 19.52
N PRO A 345 -2.12 12.70 18.67
CA PRO A 345 -1.96 13.14 17.27
C PRO A 345 -3.27 13.08 16.47
N LYS A 346 -4.09 12.03 16.69
CA LYS A 346 -5.38 11.89 16.00
C LYS A 346 -6.35 12.99 16.39
N LEU A 347 -6.48 13.30 17.69
CA LEU A 347 -7.34 14.38 18.18
C LEU A 347 -6.90 15.76 17.69
N ARG A 348 -5.59 15.99 17.50
CA ARG A 348 -5.08 17.25 16.91
C ARG A 348 -5.47 17.45 15.45
N GLN A 349 -5.71 16.36 14.71
CA GLN A 349 -6.10 16.41 13.29
C GLN A 349 -7.62 16.40 13.11
N ASP A 350 -8.38 16.31 14.20
CA ASP A 350 -9.83 16.26 14.17
C ASP A 350 -10.44 17.61 13.73
N GLN A 351 -11.64 17.55 13.16
CA GLN A 351 -12.45 18.73 12.87
C GLN A 351 -12.95 19.39 14.17
N GLU A 352 -13.21 18.59 15.21
CA GLU A 352 -13.46 19.10 16.55
C GLU A 352 -12.17 19.69 17.13
N LYS A 353 -12.20 20.93 17.62
CA LYS A 353 -11.01 21.58 18.19
C LYS A 353 -10.71 21.02 19.58
N TRP A 354 -9.71 20.15 19.68
CA TRP A 354 -9.21 19.66 20.97
C TRP A 354 -8.07 20.53 21.51
N CYS A 355 -8.19 20.96 22.76
CA CYS A 355 -7.09 21.50 23.55
C CYS A 355 -6.59 20.40 24.47
N ILE A 356 -5.34 20.00 24.29
CA ILE A 356 -4.75 18.88 25.02
C ILE A 356 -3.78 19.46 26.04
N LEU A 357 -4.07 19.26 27.33
CA LEU A 357 -3.18 19.65 28.41
C LEU A 357 -1.91 18.78 28.39
N PRO A 358 -0.75 19.29 28.85
CA PRO A 358 0.43 18.47 29.04
C PRO A 358 0.09 17.22 29.90
N PRO A 359 0.52 16.01 29.50
CA PRO A 359 0.31 14.81 30.29
C PRO A 359 0.81 14.99 31.71
N ILE A 360 -0.01 14.63 32.70
CA ILE A 360 0.42 14.63 34.11
C ILE A 360 0.87 13.23 34.50
N ARG A 361 1.95 13.18 35.29
CA ARG A 361 2.38 11.99 36.02
C ARG A 361 2.28 12.34 37.52
N PRO A 362 1.31 11.78 38.26
CA PRO A 362 0.97 12.26 39.60
C PRO A 362 2.11 12.24 40.62
N GLY A 363 2.96 11.20 40.62
CA GLY A 363 4.07 11.08 41.57
C GLY A 363 3.61 11.13 43.05
N GLU A 364 4.46 11.68 43.91
CA GLU A 364 4.20 11.82 45.36
C GLU A 364 3.23 12.96 45.70
N THR A 365 3.11 13.96 44.82
CA THR A 365 2.32 15.18 45.03
C THR A 365 1.34 15.43 43.86
N PRO A 366 0.23 14.67 43.76
CA PRO A 366 -0.68 14.72 42.62
C PRO A 366 -1.27 16.11 42.33
N LEU A 367 -1.56 16.91 43.36
CA LEU A 367 -2.13 18.25 43.17
C LEU A 367 -1.13 19.21 42.53
N GLN A 368 0.15 19.09 42.89
CA GLN A 368 1.21 19.89 42.24
C GLN A 368 1.36 19.50 40.76
N GLY A 369 1.31 18.21 40.45
CA GLY A 369 1.34 17.70 39.07
C GLY A 369 0.19 18.28 38.22
N LEU A 370 -1.02 18.30 38.77
CA LEU A 370 -2.19 18.93 38.13
C LEU A 370 -1.99 20.44 37.92
N ASN A 371 -1.58 21.18 38.95
CA ASN A 371 -1.35 22.62 38.85
C ASN A 371 -0.28 23.00 37.83
N ASN A 372 0.77 22.20 37.71
CA ASN A 372 1.80 22.43 36.68
C ASN A 372 1.22 22.32 35.26
N ALA A 373 0.33 21.37 35.00
CA ALA A 373 -0.34 21.26 33.71
C ALA A 373 -1.32 22.42 33.43
N LEU A 374 -2.07 22.86 34.44
CA LEU A 374 -2.97 24.00 34.36
C LEU A 374 -2.22 25.31 34.11
N LYS A 375 -1.11 25.53 34.80
CA LYS A 375 -0.27 26.73 34.65
C LYS A 375 0.32 26.85 33.25
N ASN A 376 0.76 25.75 32.67
CA ASN A 376 1.29 25.70 31.30
C ASN A 376 0.25 26.10 30.25
N THR A 377 -1.05 26.02 30.58
CA THR A 377 -2.16 26.44 29.71
C THR A 377 -2.87 27.70 30.20
N GLN A 378 -2.25 28.44 31.13
CA GLN A 378 -2.76 29.69 31.70
C GLN A 378 -4.13 29.55 32.38
N LEU A 379 -4.39 28.38 32.96
CA LEU A 379 -5.58 28.11 33.75
C LEU A 379 -5.35 28.42 35.24
N PRO A 380 -6.40 28.80 35.98
CA PRO A 380 -6.31 28.98 37.42
C PRO A 380 -5.80 27.70 38.10
N GLU A 381 -4.99 27.87 39.15
CA GLU A 381 -4.54 26.75 39.99
C GLU A 381 -5.67 26.25 40.88
N VAL A 382 -5.60 24.97 41.23
CA VAL A 382 -6.48 24.34 42.21
C VAL A 382 -5.78 24.23 43.56
N ALA A 383 -6.54 24.41 44.64
CA ALA A 383 -6.04 24.27 45.99
C ALA A 383 -6.79 23.18 46.75
N ALA A 384 -6.07 22.46 47.60
CA ALA A 384 -6.69 21.51 48.52
C ALA A 384 -7.68 22.27 49.42
N GLN A 385 -8.88 21.70 49.59
CA GLN A 385 -9.89 22.18 50.54
C GLN A 385 -10.35 23.64 50.34
N ASN A 386 -10.10 24.25 49.17
CA ASN A 386 -10.63 25.57 48.81
C ASN A 386 -11.76 25.44 47.77
N PRO A 387 -13.04 25.64 48.14
CA PRO A 387 -14.16 25.53 47.21
C PRO A 387 -14.11 26.53 46.05
N GLN A 388 -13.42 27.66 46.22
CA GLN A 388 -13.30 28.72 45.21
C GLN A 388 -12.11 28.52 44.25
N GLN A 389 -11.28 27.49 44.48
CA GLN A 389 -10.13 27.14 43.64
C GLN A 389 -10.17 25.65 43.31
N ASN A 390 -11.14 25.27 42.48
CA ASN A 390 -11.37 23.89 42.05
C ASN A 390 -11.23 23.72 40.52
N LEU A 391 -11.05 22.47 40.09
CA LEU A 391 -10.80 22.13 38.70
C LEU A 391 -11.99 22.48 37.79
N ALA A 392 -13.23 22.29 38.25
CA ALA A 392 -14.43 22.63 37.48
C ALA A 392 -14.47 24.13 37.14
N MET A 393 -14.16 25.01 38.10
CA MET A 393 -14.08 26.46 37.87
C MET A 393 -12.96 26.83 36.91
N SER A 394 -11.83 26.11 36.96
CA SER A 394 -10.72 26.32 36.01
C SER A 394 -11.13 25.95 34.59
N ILE A 395 -11.88 24.86 34.44
CA ILE A 395 -12.49 24.44 33.17
C ILE A 395 -13.55 25.44 32.71
N ASP A 396 -14.40 25.98 33.60
CA ASP A 396 -15.40 27.01 33.25
C ASP A 396 -14.75 28.26 32.65
N VAL A 397 -13.66 28.73 33.28
CA VAL A 397 -12.89 29.88 32.79
C VAL A 397 -12.31 29.60 31.42
N TRP A 398 -11.82 28.38 31.19
CA TRP A 398 -11.30 27.96 29.89
C TRP A 398 -12.39 27.86 28.83
N ALA A 399 -13.50 27.20 29.14
CA ALA A 399 -14.62 26.94 28.23
C ALA A 399 -15.25 28.26 27.74
N LYS A 400 -15.38 29.26 28.62
CA LYS A 400 -15.81 30.62 28.25
C LYS A 400 -14.93 31.29 27.20
N ARG A 401 -13.62 30.99 27.20
CA ARG A 401 -12.67 31.51 26.21
C ARG A 401 -12.60 30.66 24.94
N ASN A 402 -13.08 29.42 24.99
CA ASN A 402 -12.98 28.43 23.92
C ASN A 402 -14.30 27.68 23.70
N PRO A 403 -15.39 28.37 23.30
CA PRO A 403 -16.76 27.83 23.34
C PRO A 403 -17.02 26.64 22.40
N ASN A 404 -16.17 26.42 21.39
CA ASN A 404 -16.29 25.33 20.42
C ASN A 404 -15.08 24.39 20.49
N SER A 405 -14.54 24.17 21.69
CA SER A 405 -13.36 23.32 21.87
C SER A 405 -13.55 22.40 23.06
N LYS A 406 -12.98 21.20 22.95
CA LYS A 406 -12.95 20.20 24.02
C LYS A 406 -11.60 20.22 24.71
N LEU A 407 -11.57 19.97 26.02
CA LEU A 407 -10.36 19.91 26.81
C LEU A 407 -10.03 18.45 27.13
N LEU A 408 -8.79 18.02 26.91
CA LEU A 408 -8.30 16.70 27.28
C LEU A 408 -7.22 16.82 28.37
N LEU A 409 -7.47 16.19 29.51
CA LEU A 409 -6.46 15.95 30.54
C LEU A 409 -6.06 14.47 30.52
N PHE A 410 -4.79 14.19 30.20
CA PHE A 410 -4.25 12.83 30.27
C PHE A 410 -3.47 12.65 31.59
N ILE A 411 -3.93 11.71 32.41
CA ILE A 411 -3.28 11.29 33.65
C ILE A 411 -2.54 9.97 33.37
N ASP A 412 -1.24 10.04 33.14
CA ASP A 412 -0.39 8.87 32.91
C ASP A 412 0.02 8.26 34.25
N GLN A 413 0.04 6.93 34.32
CA GLN A 413 0.35 6.17 35.53
C GLN A 413 -0.48 6.60 36.75
N SER A 414 -1.80 6.64 36.60
CA SER A 414 -2.74 7.00 37.68
C SER A 414 -2.58 6.14 38.94
N GLU A 415 -2.04 4.92 38.81
CA GLU A 415 -1.69 4.08 39.96
C GLU A 415 -0.70 4.73 40.93
N GLU A 416 0.14 5.67 40.48
CA GLU A 416 1.09 6.43 41.33
C GLU A 416 0.39 7.25 42.42
N ILE A 417 -0.85 7.68 42.18
CA ILE A 417 -1.68 8.37 43.18
C ILE A 417 -1.89 7.48 44.42
N ILE A 418 -1.93 6.16 44.22
CA ILE A 418 -2.16 5.19 45.29
C ILE A 418 -0.83 4.64 45.80
N THR A 419 0.14 4.42 44.92
CA THR A 419 1.40 3.74 45.27
C THR A 419 2.50 4.68 45.77
N LEU A 420 2.53 5.95 45.36
CA LEU A 420 3.60 6.90 45.69
C LEU A 420 3.13 8.01 46.65
N CYS A 421 1.94 8.57 46.47
CA CYS A 421 1.41 9.63 47.34
C CYS A 421 1.07 9.09 48.74
N GLN A 422 1.91 9.38 49.74
CA GLN A 422 1.73 8.93 51.13
C GLN A 422 0.73 9.79 51.92
N ASN A 423 0.44 11.01 51.46
CA ASN A 423 -0.52 11.90 52.09
C ASN A 423 -1.96 11.54 51.67
N LEU A 424 -2.76 11.04 52.62
CA LEU A 424 -4.15 10.64 52.38
C LEU A 424 -5.07 11.82 52.06
N ASP A 425 -4.86 12.98 52.70
CA ASP A 425 -5.68 14.17 52.47
C ASP A 425 -5.44 14.72 51.06
N GLU A 426 -4.18 14.72 50.60
CA GLU A 426 -3.84 15.12 49.24
C GLU A 426 -4.42 14.16 48.19
N ARG A 427 -4.33 12.85 48.45
CA ARG A 427 -4.93 11.82 47.59
C ARG A 427 -6.44 12.02 47.45
N GLN A 428 -7.14 12.20 48.57
CA GLN A 428 -8.58 12.42 48.58
C GLN A 428 -8.95 13.73 47.90
N ALA A 429 -8.20 14.81 48.15
CA ALA A 429 -8.40 16.09 47.50
C ALA A 429 -8.24 15.98 45.98
N PHE A 430 -7.21 15.30 45.48
CA PHE A 430 -7.01 15.09 44.04
C PHE A 430 -8.21 14.38 43.39
N PHE A 431 -8.66 13.25 43.95
CA PHE A 431 -9.83 12.55 43.41
C PHE A 431 -11.10 13.39 43.46
N GLN A 432 -11.27 14.17 44.54
CA GLN A 432 -12.40 15.09 44.65
C GLN A 432 -12.39 16.15 43.53
N GLN A 433 -11.21 16.70 43.18
CA GLN A 433 -11.10 17.66 42.07
C GLN A 433 -11.53 17.05 40.73
N ILE A 434 -11.08 15.82 40.44
CA ILE A 434 -11.46 15.10 39.21
C ILE A 434 -12.95 14.79 39.19
N LEU A 435 -13.50 14.29 40.30
CA LEU A 435 -14.93 13.97 40.41
C LEU A 435 -15.81 15.21 40.25
N THR A 436 -15.45 16.32 40.89
CA THR A 436 -16.18 17.59 40.77
C THR A 436 -16.15 18.09 39.33
N ALA A 437 -15.02 17.99 38.63
CA ALA A 437 -14.93 18.36 37.22
C ALA A 437 -15.81 17.50 36.31
N ILE A 438 -15.78 16.17 36.49
CA ILE A 438 -16.60 15.24 35.69
C ILE A 438 -18.10 15.49 35.90
N ASN A 439 -18.53 15.71 37.14
CA ASN A 439 -19.94 15.95 37.43
C ASN A 439 -20.45 17.29 36.89
N ALA A 440 -19.58 18.30 36.78
CA ALA A 440 -19.93 19.63 36.26
C ALA A 440 -19.91 19.70 34.72
N HIS A 441 -19.06 18.90 34.07
CA HIS A 441 -18.77 18.97 32.63
C HIS A 441 -18.97 17.61 31.94
N GLY A 442 -19.91 16.81 32.43
CA GLY A 442 -20.13 15.43 31.98
C GLY A 442 -21.01 15.26 30.75
N ASP A 443 -21.71 16.33 30.34
CA ASP A 443 -22.70 16.35 29.25
C ASP A 443 -22.10 16.64 27.87
#